data_AF-A0A0E9X6G1-F1
#
_entry.id   AF-A0A0E9X6G1-F1
#
_cell.length_a   1.000
_cell.length_b   1.000
_cell.length_c   1.000
_cell.angle_alpha   90.00
_cell.angle_beta   90.00
_cell.angle_gamma   90.00
#
_symmetry.space_group_name_H-M   'P 1'
#
loop_
_entity.id
_entity.type
_entity.pdbx_description
1 polymer ?
#
loop_
_entity_poly.entity_id
_entity_poly.type
_entity_poly.pdbx_seq_one_letter_code
_entity_poly.pdbx_strand_id
1 'polypeptide(L)'
;MCGRDIEKSICREMSGDLESGMVAVVKCIKNTPAYFAERLYKAMKGAGTKDRTLIRIMVSRSEVDMLDIRQEYVKSYQKSLYTHITGDTSGDYRKLLLKLCGGND
;
A
#
# COMPACT_ATOMS: atom_id res chain seq x y z
N MET A 1 -5.78 -31.66 -4.39
CA MET A 1 -5.43 -30.26 -4.10
C MET A 1 -4.05 -30.22 -3.44
N CYS A 2 -3.17 -29.28 -3.81
CA CYS A 2 -1.74 -29.27 -3.44
C CYS A 2 -1.42 -28.80 -1.99
N GLY A 3 -2.43 -28.60 -1.13
CA GLY A 3 -2.27 -28.31 0.30
C GLY A 3 -1.49 -27.03 0.66
N ARG A 4 -1.18 -26.18 -0.33
CA ARG A 4 -0.32 -25.01 -0.20
C ARG A 4 -1.06 -23.75 -0.61
N ASP A 5 -0.73 -22.64 0.05
CA ASP A 5 -1.25 -21.32 -0.33
C ASP A 5 -0.74 -20.91 -1.72
N ILE A 6 -1.62 -20.30 -2.51
CA ILE A 6 -1.33 -19.94 -3.91
C ILE A 6 -0.18 -18.94 -4.04
N GLU A 7 0.02 -18.02 -3.08
CA GLU A 7 1.16 -17.09 -3.11
C GLU A 7 2.48 -17.85 -2.98
N LYS A 8 2.53 -18.85 -2.10
CA LYS A 8 3.72 -19.71 -1.93
C LYS A 8 4.01 -20.53 -3.17
N SER A 9 2.97 -20.97 -3.89
CA SER A 9 3.14 -21.67 -5.16
C SER A 9 3.71 -20.74 -6.23
N ILE A 10 3.22 -19.50 -6.35
CA ILE A 10 3.73 -18.53 -7.32
C ILE A 10 5.21 -18.20 -7.06
N CYS A 11 5.57 -17.89 -5.80
CA CYS A 11 6.95 -17.56 -5.44
C CYS A 11 7.95 -18.71 -5.63
N ARG A 12 7.46 -19.96 -5.73
CA ARG A 12 8.30 -21.13 -5.95
C ARG A 12 8.50 -21.43 -7.43
N GLU A 13 7.46 -21.26 -8.22
CA GLU A 13 7.42 -21.72 -9.62
C GLU A 13 7.67 -20.60 -10.63
N MET A 14 7.62 -19.34 -10.20
CA MET A 14 7.83 -18.16 -11.05
C MET A 14 8.96 -17.28 -10.47
N SER A 15 9.51 -16.41 -11.31
CA SER A 15 10.52 -15.42 -10.89
C SER A 15 10.36 -14.08 -11.62
N GLY A 16 11.01 -13.04 -11.09
CA GLY A 16 11.10 -11.73 -11.72
C GLY A 16 9.75 -11.00 -11.81
N ASP A 17 9.51 -10.35 -12.95
CA ASP A 17 8.31 -9.53 -13.16
C ASP A 17 7.02 -10.36 -13.24
N LEU A 18 7.11 -11.60 -13.75
CA LEU A 18 5.97 -12.51 -13.80
C LEU A 18 5.51 -12.90 -12.40
N GLU A 19 6.45 -13.30 -11.53
CA GLU A 19 6.15 -13.59 -10.13
C GLU A 19 5.53 -12.36 -9.44
N SER A 20 6.16 -11.20 -9.60
CA SER A 20 5.72 -9.94 -8.99
C SER A 20 4.31 -9.55 -9.42
N GLY A 21 3.99 -9.71 -10.70
CA GLY A 21 2.66 -9.46 -11.26
C GLY A 21 1.61 -10.43 -10.72
N MET A 22 1.90 -11.74 -10.71
CA MET A 22 0.95 -12.75 -10.26
C MET A 22 0.69 -12.67 -8.75
N VAL A 23 1.72 -12.40 -7.94
CA VAL A 23 1.55 -12.13 -6.50
C VAL A 23 0.68 -10.89 -6.29
N ALA A 24 0.87 -9.82 -7.07
CA ALA A 24 0.02 -8.63 -6.98
C ALA A 24 -1.44 -8.95 -7.29
N VAL A 25 -1.71 -9.73 -8.35
CA VAL A 25 -3.08 -10.16 -8.70
C VAL A 25 -3.73 -10.93 -7.55
N VAL A 26 -3.02 -11.91 -6.98
CA VAL A 26 -3.55 -12.69 -5.86
C VAL A 26 -3.83 -11.81 -4.64
N LYS A 27 -2.91 -10.90 -4.29
CA LYS A 27 -3.10 -9.97 -3.16
C LYS A 27 -4.32 -9.08 -3.34
N CYS A 28 -4.52 -8.53 -4.54
CA CYS A 28 -5.70 -7.74 -4.85
C CYS A 28 -6.99 -8.57 -4.68
N ILE A 29 -7.02 -9.82 -5.17
CA ILE A 29 -8.18 -10.70 -5.02
C ILE A 29 -8.47 -11.02 -3.54
N LYS A 30 -7.43 -11.25 -2.73
CA LYS A 30 -7.58 -11.59 -1.31
C LYS A 30 -8.02 -10.40 -0.45
N ASN A 31 -7.33 -9.28 -0.57
CA ASN A 31 -7.62 -8.05 0.19
C ASN A 31 -6.97 -6.85 -0.53
N THR A 32 -7.75 -6.18 -1.39
CA THR A 32 -7.29 -5.00 -2.14
C THR A 32 -6.83 -3.85 -1.24
N PRO A 33 -7.56 -3.45 -0.17
CA PRO A 33 -7.10 -2.43 0.76
C PRO A 33 -5.74 -2.74 1.39
N ALA A 34 -5.52 -3.98 1.84
CA ALA A 34 -4.25 -4.41 2.41
C ALA A 34 -3.09 -4.38 1.38
N TYR A 35 -3.36 -4.71 0.12
CA TYR A 35 -2.38 -4.56 -0.95
C TYR A 35 -1.94 -3.11 -1.12
N PHE A 36 -2.88 -2.16 -1.16
CA PHE A 36 -2.54 -0.74 -1.28
C PHE A 36 -1.86 -0.20 -0.02
N ALA A 37 -2.25 -0.64 1.16
CA ALA A 37 -1.57 -0.32 2.41
C ALA A 37 -0.10 -0.77 2.38
N GLU A 38 0.17 -2.00 1.93
CA GLU A 38 1.53 -2.51 1.76
C GLU A 38 2.34 -1.68 0.76
N ARG A 39 1.72 -1.29 -0.35
CA ARG A 39 2.37 -0.46 -1.38
C ARG A 39 2.68 0.94 -0.90
N LEU A 40 1.80 1.55 -0.11
CA LEU A 40 2.04 2.85 0.53
C LEU A 40 3.19 2.75 1.53
N TYR A 41 3.18 1.72 2.38
CA TYR A 41 4.28 1.50 3.33
C TYR A 41 5.61 1.32 2.61
N LYS A 42 5.67 0.48 1.57
CA LYS A 42 6.88 0.29 0.75
C LYS A 42 7.30 1.54 -0.04
N ALA A 43 6.40 2.50 -0.25
CA ALA A 43 6.72 3.75 -0.93
C ALA A 43 7.38 4.78 0.00
N MET A 44 7.05 4.76 1.30
CA MET A 44 7.60 5.66 2.32
C MET A 44 8.66 4.99 3.21
N LYS A 45 8.77 3.66 3.18
CA LYS A 45 9.80 2.94 3.94
C LYS A 45 11.18 3.13 3.30
N GLY A 46 12.10 3.73 4.06
CA GLY A 46 13.52 3.79 3.74
C GLY A 46 14.02 5.20 3.54
N ALA A 47 15.11 5.35 2.80
CA ALA A 47 15.66 6.66 2.46
C ALA A 47 14.82 7.32 1.35
N GLY A 48 14.19 8.45 1.68
CA GLY A 48 13.33 9.19 0.77
C GLY A 48 12.03 8.46 0.44
N THR A 49 11.30 9.02 -0.53
CA THR A 49 9.93 8.58 -0.86
C THR A 49 9.85 8.18 -2.33
N LYS A 50 9.16 7.09 -2.63
CA LYS A 50 8.80 6.71 -4.00
C LYS A 50 7.55 7.50 -4.43
N ASP A 51 7.71 8.81 -4.62
CA ASP A 51 6.60 9.76 -4.80
C ASP A 51 5.61 9.37 -5.89
N ARG A 52 6.09 8.86 -7.03
CA ARG A 52 5.21 8.40 -8.12
C ARG A 52 4.23 7.31 -7.66
N THR A 53 4.65 6.41 -6.77
CA THR A 53 3.77 5.37 -6.23
C THR A 53 2.84 5.93 -5.16
N LEU A 54 3.36 6.76 -4.25
CA LEU A 54 2.58 7.40 -3.19
C LEU A 54 1.45 8.24 -3.79
N ILE A 55 1.78 9.19 -4.68
CA ILE A 55 0.82 10.08 -5.33
C ILE A 55 -0.24 9.29 -6.09
N ARG A 56 0.18 8.31 -6.90
CA ARG A 56 -0.76 7.52 -7.72
C ARG A 56 -1.79 6.80 -6.87
N ILE A 57 -1.38 6.21 -5.75
CA ILE A 57 -2.30 5.49 -4.86
C ILE A 57 -3.18 6.49 -4.09
N MET A 58 -2.59 7.55 -3.52
CA MET A 58 -3.34 8.55 -2.75
C MET A 58 -4.44 9.21 -3.59
N VAL A 59 -4.15 9.52 -4.86
CA VAL A 59 -5.14 10.12 -5.77
C VAL A 59 -6.17 9.10 -6.26
N SER A 60 -5.74 7.89 -6.66
CA SER A 60 -6.68 6.94 -7.27
C SER A 60 -7.59 6.22 -6.27
N ARG A 61 -7.23 6.21 -4.98
CA ARG A 61 -7.95 5.49 -3.94
C ARG A 61 -8.68 6.39 -2.94
N SER A 62 -8.45 7.72 -2.98
CA SER A 62 -9.02 8.66 -2.01
C SER A 62 -10.55 8.55 -1.89
N GLU A 63 -11.23 8.35 -3.02
CA GLU A 63 -12.69 8.29 -3.11
C GLU A 63 -13.22 6.86 -3.32
N VAL A 64 -12.37 5.84 -3.20
CA VAL A 64 -12.74 4.43 -3.46
C VAL A 64 -12.77 3.62 -2.16
N ASP A 65 -11.63 3.50 -1.49
CA ASP A 65 -11.46 2.61 -0.32
C ASP A 65 -10.37 3.13 0.65
N MET A 66 -10.12 4.45 0.65
CA MET A 66 -9.07 5.05 1.49
C MET A 66 -9.28 4.77 2.99
N LEU A 67 -10.53 4.71 3.46
CA LEU A 67 -10.84 4.39 4.85
C LEU A 67 -10.43 2.95 5.20
N ASP A 68 -10.69 1.98 4.32
CA ASP A 68 -10.30 0.58 4.51
C ASP A 68 -8.78 0.42 4.41
N ILE A 69 -8.14 1.12 3.46
CA ILE A 69 -6.68 1.14 3.32
C ILE A 69 -6.03 1.63 4.62
N ARG A 70 -6.56 2.71 5.20
CA ARG A 70 -6.07 3.26 6.48
C ARG A 70 -6.17 2.25 7.62
N GLN A 71 -7.30 1.55 7.74
CA GLN A 71 -7.49 0.53 8.77
C GLN A 71 -6.50 -0.64 8.61
N GLU A 72 -6.35 -1.19 7.40
CA GLU A 72 -5.38 -2.27 7.14
C GLU A 72 -3.93 -1.79 7.33
N TYR A 73 -3.66 -0.51 7.06
CA TYR A 73 -2.36 0.11 7.30
C TYR A 73 -2.01 0.13 8.79
N VAL A 74 -2.92 0.62 9.65
CA VAL A 74 -2.74 0.64 11.11
C VAL A 74 -2.55 -0.78 11.64
N LYS A 75 -3.41 -1.71 11.22
CA LYS A 75 -3.36 -3.13 11.61
C LYS A 75 -2.02 -3.79 11.26
N SER A 76 -1.46 -3.46 10.09
CA SER A 76 -0.23 -4.09 9.59
C SER A 76 1.05 -3.45 10.13
N TYR A 77 1.03 -2.15 10.40
CA TYR A 77 2.26 -1.36 10.66
C TYR A 77 2.26 -0.61 12.00
N GLN A 78 1.20 -0.74 12.80
CA GLN A 78 1.07 -0.11 14.14
C GLN A 78 1.32 1.41 14.13
N LYS A 79 1.07 2.05 12.99
CA LYS A 79 1.23 3.48 12.75
C LYS A 79 0.18 3.89 11.72
N SER A 80 -0.50 5.01 11.92
CA SER A 80 -1.47 5.49 10.93
C SER A 80 -0.78 5.91 9.64
N LEU A 81 -1.51 5.79 8.52
CA LEU A 81 -1.06 6.28 7.23
C LEU A 81 -0.80 7.79 7.30
N TYR A 82 -1.68 8.53 7.98
CA TYR A 82 -1.59 9.98 8.17
C TYR A 82 -0.29 10.39 8.87
N THR A 83 0.07 9.74 9.98
CA THR A 83 1.32 10.05 10.70
C THR A 83 2.54 9.65 9.87
N HIS A 84 2.46 8.60 9.04
CA HIS A 84 3.57 8.26 8.16
C HIS A 84 3.79 9.31 7.07
N ILE A 85 2.74 9.72 6.37
CA ILE A 85 2.79 10.80 5.35
C ILE A 85 3.33 12.09 5.96
N THR A 86 2.92 12.42 7.18
CA THR A 86 3.37 13.62 7.90
C THR A 86 4.88 13.61 8.14
N GLY A 87 5.46 12.46 8.45
CA GLY A 87 6.89 12.31 8.69
C GLY A 87 7.73 12.26 7.41
N ASP A 88 7.18 11.71 6.33
CA ASP A 88 7.95 11.38 5.12
C ASP A 88 7.91 12.46 4.04
N THR A 89 6.89 13.32 4.05
CA THR A 89 6.70 14.39 3.04
C THR A 89 6.75 15.76 3.68
N SER A 90 6.80 16.87 2.93
CA SER A 90 6.83 18.24 3.50
C SER A 90 6.08 19.27 2.63
N GLY A 91 5.94 20.49 3.14
CA GLY A 91 5.35 21.62 2.40
C GLY A 91 3.90 21.41 1.98
N ASP A 92 3.51 22.04 0.87
CA ASP A 92 2.14 21.93 0.33
C ASP A 92 1.84 20.54 -0.24
N TYR A 93 2.88 19.82 -0.66
CA TYR A 93 2.78 18.41 -1.04
C TYR A 93 2.22 17.57 0.11
N ARG A 94 2.79 17.69 1.33
CA ARG A 94 2.26 17.03 2.53
C ARG A 94 0.80 17.43 2.77
N LYS A 95 0.49 18.73 2.74
CA LYS A 95 -0.87 19.22 3.02
C LYS A 95 -1.90 18.59 2.07
N LEU A 96 -1.56 18.48 0.78
CA LEU A 96 -2.41 17.84 -0.22
C LEU A 96 -2.63 16.36 0.08
N LEU A 97 -1.55 15.61 0.35
CA LEU A 97 -1.65 14.18 0.66
C LEU A 97 -2.47 13.92 1.93
N LEU A 98 -2.32 14.75 2.96
CA LEU A 98 -3.09 14.62 4.21
C LEU A 98 -4.58 14.92 3.99
N LYS A 99 -4.92 15.86 3.09
CA LYS A 99 -6.32 16.07 2.66
C LYS A 99 -6.89 14.84 1.96
N LEU A 100 -6.13 14.22 1.06
CA LEU A 100 -6.53 12.98 0.38
C LEU A 100 -6.63 11.78 1.34
N CYS A 101 -5.82 11.75 2.40
CA CYS A 101 -5.90 10.73 3.45
C CYS A 101 -7.19 10.83 4.29
N GLY A 102 -7.76 12.04 4.42
CA GLY A 102 -9.06 12.22 5.07
C GLY A 102 -9.05 12.12 6.60
N GLY A 103 -7.91 12.29 7.26
CA GLY A 103 -7.80 12.35 8.72
C GLY A 103 -6.83 11.32 9.33
N ASN A 104 -6.61 11.43 10.64
CA ASN A 104 -5.81 10.48 11.41
C ASN A 104 -6.70 9.35 11.96
N ASP A 105 -6.10 8.17 12.12
CA ASP A 105 -6.69 7.00 12.77
C ASP A 105 -6.28 6.93 14.25
#